data_AF-A0A4Y8XUS3-F1
#
_entry.id   AF-A0A4Y8XUS3-F1
#
_cell.length_a   1.000
_cell.length_b   1.000
_cell.length_c   1.000
_cell.angle_alpha   90.00
_cell.angle_beta   90.00
_cell.angle_gamma   90.00
#
_symmetry.space_group_name_H-M   'P 1'
#
loop_
_entity.id
_entity.type
_entity.pdbx_description
1 polymer ?
#
loop_
_entity_poly.entity_id
_entity_poly.type
_entity_poly.pdbx_seq_one_letter_code
_entity_poly.pdbx_strand_id
1 'polypeptide(L)'
;MSQAPGQPRGRRCHHPLTDTPVTGLSPEGAALRTQQLIDTLLAAPDDRVTWPLYVPHDTPLRVLLNDARCLGGLVLNHAAPSDLADGFESDVLRRLELYRSRPPTAGAHNEGGAQRFNGHSSFAPSDTAAAAVALALALRILTAPSVSAAAQAAQWLTDRVAGGGRPLHPGAVGLLGGGLSPGLHAALRRSREAKVMPVARLRHRTAIASTRAPSNQNTRAPMLPTALWPQWALRLTPWHPSGMPVARRCDELLTVACLLADNTTPIRAATRLTGTTVSSHNVSSLLAELTRRPDCAGVMHALILLAEQIDQHGSPIDYARRRALFTTRSCFLDPAQWRSLQRRLRSNHLPDIAHAQRWVFHTLTGSPPRLAHPAIAPATASQRGQYLRFRWRILPAEANCSCTPRARSSTSTTLTNPSSGPHASTPPFCVRCGCPGPTLTASPRPNSTARCLTATTPSPASRTR
;
A
#
# COMPACT_ATOMS: atom_id res chain seq x y z
N MET A 1 -1.85 -30.15 -56.25
CA MET A 1 -1.28 -30.36 -54.90
C MET A 1 -2.40 -30.82 -53.98
N SER A 2 -2.26 -32.02 -53.43
CA SER A 2 -3.30 -32.83 -52.79
C SER A 2 -3.94 -32.16 -51.57
N GLN A 3 -5.27 -32.17 -51.54
CA GLN A 3 -6.06 -31.99 -50.33
C GLN A 3 -5.92 -33.24 -49.44
N ALA A 4 -5.58 -33.03 -48.17
CA ALA A 4 -5.63 -34.07 -47.16
C ALA A 4 -7.07 -34.57 -46.97
N PRO A 5 -7.30 -35.89 -46.80
CA PRO A 5 -8.63 -36.43 -46.58
C PRO A 5 -9.19 -35.92 -45.25
N GLY A 6 -10.41 -35.37 -45.31
CA GLY A 6 -11.13 -34.87 -44.16
C GLY A 6 -11.33 -35.95 -43.09
N GLN A 7 -11.06 -35.58 -41.84
CA GLN A 7 -11.42 -36.38 -40.68
C GLN A 7 -12.89 -36.83 -40.77
N PRO A 8 -13.21 -38.09 -40.41
CA PRO A 8 -14.59 -38.55 -40.38
C PRO A 8 -15.38 -37.69 -39.39
N ARG A 9 -16.37 -36.95 -39.90
CA ARG A 9 -17.37 -36.26 -39.08
C ARG A 9 -18.01 -37.31 -38.17
N GLY A 10 -17.91 -37.11 -36.85
CA GLY A 10 -18.51 -38.02 -35.87
C GLY A 10 -19.97 -38.30 -36.20
N ARG A 11 -20.37 -39.58 -36.15
CA ARG A 11 -21.75 -40.00 -36.37
C ARG A 11 -22.67 -39.19 -35.44
N ARG A 12 -23.66 -38.49 -36.02
CA ARG A 12 -24.71 -37.82 -35.24
C ARG A 12 -25.46 -38.89 -34.46
N CYS A 13 -25.54 -38.77 -33.13
CA CYS A 13 -26.41 -39.62 -32.34
C CYS A 13 -27.86 -39.22 -32.66
N HIS A 14 -28.66 -40.15 -33.18
CA HIS A 14 -30.08 -39.93 -33.49
C HIS A 14 -30.96 -39.93 -32.23
N HIS A 15 -30.45 -39.41 -31.12
CA HIS A 15 -31.17 -39.40 -29.84
C HIS A 15 -32.26 -38.32 -29.85
N PRO A 16 -33.52 -38.65 -29.50
CA PRO A 16 -34.61 -37.68 -29.45
C PRO A 16 -34.36 -36.63 -28.35
N LEU A 17 -34.15 -35.38 -28.77
CA LEU A 17 -33.89 -34.27 -27.84
C LEU A 17 -35.10 -33.93 -26.97
N THR A 18 -36.32 -34.23 -27.44
CA THR A 18 -37.58 -34.00 -26.72
C THR A 18 -37.73 -34.87 -25.47
N ASP A 19 -37.18 -36.08 -25.49
CA ASP A 19 -37.30 -37.05 -24.37
C ASP A 19 -36.07 -37.02 -23.46
N THR A 20 -35.11 -36.15 -23.76
CA THR A 20 -33.88 -36.04 -22.98
C THR A 20 -34.21 -35.34 -21.66
N PRO A 21 -33.95 -35.96 -20.49
CA PRO A 21 -34.21 -35.33 -19.21
C PRO A 21 -33.36 -34.06 -19.06
N VAL A 22 -34.01 -32.93 -18.83
CA VAL A 22 -33.36 -31.62 -18.67
C VAL A 22 -33.28 -31.26 -17.21
N THR A 23 -32.12 -30.79 -16.77
CA THR A 23 -31.96 -30.17 -15.45
C THR A 23 -32.69 -28.83 -15.46
N GLY A 24 -33.74 -28.70 -14.64
CA GLY A 24 -34.41 -27.41 -14.43
C GLY A 24 -33.47 -26.43 -13.73
N LEU A 25 -33.23 -25.27 -14.35
CA LEU A 25 -32.46 -24.17 -13.77
C LEU A 25 -33.41 -23.10 -13.26
N SER A 26 -33.11 -22.53 -12.08
CA SER A 26 -33.84 -21.39 -11.58
C SER A 26 -33.64 -20.18 -12.51
N PRO A 27 -34.72 -19.48 -12.92
CA PRO A 27 -34.63 -18.33 -13.83
C PRO A 27 -33.76 -17.18 -13.29
N GLU A 28 -33.66 -17.06 -11.97
CA GLU A 28 -32.75 -16.09 -11.30
C GLU A 28 -31.47 -16.74 -10.74
N GLY A 29 -31.27 -18.02 -11.04
CA GLY A 29 -30.14 -18.82 -10.62
C GLY A 29 -28.80 -18.26 -11.12
N ALA A 30 -27.73 -18.59 -10.40
CA ALA A 30 -26.39 -18.13 -10.75
C ALA A 30 -25.96 -18.60 -12.15
N ALA A 31 -26.35 -19.82 -12.55
CA ALA A 31 -26.03 -20.38 -13.86
C ALA A 31 -26.62 -19.56 -15.03
N LEU A 32 -27.92 -19.27 -15.02
CA LEU A 32 -28.57 -18.53 -16.12
C LEU A 32 -28.11 -17.07 -16.19
N ARG A 33 -27.93 -16.39 -15.04
CA ARG A 33 -27.36 -15.02 -15.03
C ARG A 33 -25.95 -14.97 -15.61
N THR A 34 -25.14 -15.99 -15.31
CA THR A 34 -23.77 -16.12 -15.85
C THR A 34 -23.80 -16.34 -17.36
N GLN A 35 -24.70 -17.20 -17.84
CA GLN A 35 -24.88 -17.42 -19.27
C GLN A 35 -25.27 -16.13 -20.00
N GLN A 36 -26.29 -15.42 -19.51
CA GLN A 36 -26.72 -14.14 -20.10
C GLN A 36 -25.59 -13.10 -20.13
N LEU A 37 -24.78 -13.03 -19.07
CA LEU A 37 -23.64 -12.13 -19.02
C LEU A 37 -22.59 -12.48 -20.09
N ILE A 38 -22.28 -13.77 -20.25
CA ILE A 38 -21.34 -14.25 -21.27
C ILE A 38 -21.89 -13.99 -22.67
N ASP A 39 -23.16 -14.29 -22.92
CA ASP A 39 -23.81 -14.05 -24.22
C ASP A 39 -23.75 -12.56 -24.59
N THR A 40 -23.97 -11.68 -23.60
CA THR A 40 -23.84 -10.22 -23.78
C THR A 40 -22.41 -9.82 -24.13
N LEU A 41 -21.40 -10.38 -23.44
CA LEU A 41 -20.00 -10.09 -23.73
C LEU A 41 -19.57 -10.61 -25.11
N LEU A 42 -20.10 -11.76 -25.54
CA LEU A 42 -19.76 -12.38 -26.83
C LEU A 42 -20.50 -11.74 -28.01
N ALA A 43 -21.62 -11.05 -27.78
CA ALA A 43 -22.35 -10.33 -28.82
C ALA A 43 -21.55 -9.15 -29.41
N ALA A 44 -20.61 -8.58 -28.63
CA ALA A 44 -19.74 -7.49 -29.06
C ALA A 44 -18.28 -7.77 -28.62
N PRO A 45 -17.57 -8.70 -29.29
CA PRO A 45 -16.26 -9.18 -28.83
C PRO A 45 -15.15 -8.12 -28.93
N ASP A 46 -15.35 -7.10 -29.77
CA ASP A 46 -14.43 -5.96 -29.94
C ASP A 46 -14.61 -4.88 -28.87
N ASP A 47 -15.72 -4.93 -28.12
CA ASP A 47 -15.98 -4.00 -27.04
C ASP A 47 -15.02 -4.22 -25.87
N ARG A 48 -14.77 -3.11 -25.18
CA ARG A 48 -13.77 -3.03 -24.13
C ARG A 48 -14.43 -3.24 -22.79
N VAL A 49 -13.80 -4.05 -21.95
CA VAL A 49 -14.36 -4.40 -20.65
C VAL A 49 -14.22 -3.20 -19.71
N THR A 50 -15.35 -2.63 -19.33
CA THR A 50 -15.43 -1.44 -18.46
C THR A 50 -15.62 -1.76 -16.98
N TRP A 51 -15.48 -3.03 -16.58
CA TRP A 51 -15.72 -3.42 -15.19
C TRP A 51 -14.66 -2.88 -14.22
N PRO A 52 -15.02 -2.64 -12.94
CA PRO A 52 -14.17 -1.91 -11.99
C PRO A 52 -12.78 -2.51 -11.75
N LEU A 53 -12.61 -3.83 -11.85
CA LEU A 53 -11.29 -4.47 -11.74
C LEU A 53 -10.34 -4.16 -12.90
N TYR A 54 -10.88 -3.73 -14.04
CA TYR A 54 -10.12 -3.47 -15.24
C TYR A 54 -9.92 -1.96 -15.50
N VAL A 55 -10.55 -1.06 -14.75
CA VAL A 55 -10.37 0.41 -14.88
C VAL A 55 -9.00 0.86 -14.31
N PRO A 56 -8.27 1.82 -14.93
CA PRO A 56 -8.58 2.59 -16.15
C PRO A 56 -8.16 1.92 -17.46
N HIS A 57 -7.96 0.60 -17.48
CA HIS A 57 -7.37 -0.11 -18.60
C HIS A 57 -8.42 -0.52 -19.64
N ASP A 58 -8.15 -0.19 -20.90
CA ASP A 58 -8.88 -0.58 -22.11
C ASP A 58 -8.80 -2.10 -22.38
N THR A 59 -9.29 -2.88 -21.43
CA THR A 59 -8.96 -4.32 -21.35
C THR A 59 -9.76 -5.09 -22.41
N PRO A 60 -9.09 -5.83 -23.30
CA PRO A 60 -9.78 -6.62 -24.31
C PRO A 60 -10.46 -7.83 -23.67
N LEU A 61 -11.60 -8.25 -24.23
CA LEU A 61 -12.40 -9.37 -23.72
C LEU A 61 -11.58 -10.64 -23.46
N ARG A 62 -10.59 -10.94 -24.30
CA ARG A 62 -9.68 -12.10 -24.14
C ARG A 62 -8.97 -12.15 -22.77
N VAL A 63 -8.66 -10.99 -22.17
CA VAL A 63 -7.99 -10.92 -20.86
C VAL A 63 -8.97 -11.29 -19.76
N LEU A 64 -10.20 -10.78 -19.82
CA LEU A 64 -11.28 -11.18 -18.91
C LEU A 64 -11.57 -12.68 -19.01
N LEU A 65 -11.63 -13.23 -20.23
CA LEU A 65 -11.87 -14.65 -20.43
C LEU A 65 -10.71 -15.50 -19.89
N ASN A 66 -9.46 -15.03 -20.01
CA ASN A 66 -8.32 -15.72 -19.40
C ASN A 66 -8.38 -15.69 -17.86
N ASP A 67 -8.76 -14.56 -17.27
CA ASP A 67 -8.97 -14.43 -15.83
C ASP A 67 -10.11 -15.35 -15.34
N ALA A 68 -11.23 -15.39 -16.08
CA ALA A 68 -12.36 -16.26 -15.79
C ALA A 68 -11.97 -17.74 -15.90
N ARG A 69 -11.20 -18.12 -16.93
CA ARG A 69 -10.64 -19.46 -17.08
C ARG A 69 -9.74 -19.83 -15.89
N CYS A 70 -8.86 -18.92 -15.48
CA CYS A 70 -7.96 -19.16 -14.36
C CYS A 70 -8.73 -19.39 -13.06
N LEU A 71 -9.66 -18.50 -12.73
CA LEU A 71 -10.50 -18.63 -11.53
C LEU A 71 -11.38 -19.88 -11.60
N GLY A 72 -11.97 -20.16 -12.77
CA GLY A 72 -12.77 -21.36 -13.00
C GLY A 72 -11.98 -22.64 -12.76
N GLY A 73 -10.73 -22.71 -13.25
CA GLY A 73 -9.82 -23.81 -12.95
C GLY A 73 -9.59 -24.00 -11.44
N LEU A 74 -9.31 -22.91 -10.72
CA LEU A 74 -9.16 -22.95 -9.26
C LEU A 74 -10.43 -23.42 -8.55
N VAL A 75 -11.61 -22.95 -8.98
CA VAL A 75 -12.90 -23.39 -8.44
C VAL A 75 -13.08 -24.89 -8.65
N LEU A 76 -12.82 -25.40 -9.86
CA LEU A 76 -12.95 -26.82 -10.17
C LEU A 76 -12.02 -27.69 -9.33
N ASN A 77 -10.79 -27.23 -9.05
CA ASN A 77 -9.81 -28.00 -8.28
C ASN A 77 -10.00 -27.90 -6.75
N HIS A 78 -10.52 -26.77 -6.23
CA HIS A 78 -10.42 -26.46 -4.80
C HIS A 78 -11.75 -26.16 -4.09
N ALA A 79 -12.84 -25.90 -4.80
CA ALA A 79 -14.11 -25.58 -4.13
C ALA A 79 -14.74 -26.82 -3.50
N ALA A 80 -15.07 -26.73 -2.22
CA ALA A 80 -15.76 -27.81 -1.50
C ALA A 80 -17.28 -27.74 -1.69
N PRO A 81 -18.02 -28.84 -1.47
CA PRO A 81 -19.49 -28.83 -1.57
C PRO A 81 -20.16 -27.77 -0.72
N SER A 82 -19.64 -27.48 0.48
CA SER A 82 -20.12 -26.42 1.37
C SER A 82 -20.05 -25.02 0.75
N ASP A 83 -19.08 -24.79 -0.15
CA ASP A 83 -18.87 -23.50 -0.79
C ASP A 83 -19.88 -23.25 -1.92
N LEU A 84 -20.62 -24.30 -2.33
CA LEU A 84 -21.49 -24.32 -3.51
C LEU A 84 -22.97 -24.52 -3.18
N ALA A 85 -23.28 -25.01 -1.97
CA ALA A 85 -24.60 -25.50 -1.57
C ALA A 85 -25.73 -24.46 -1.71
N ASP A 86 -25.44 -23.17 -1.48
CA ASP A 86 -26.45 -22.11 -1.51
C ASP A 86 -26.63 -21.47 -2.91
N GLY A 87 -25.81 -21.85 -3.89
CA GLY A 87 -25.72 -21.14 -5.16
C GLY A 87 -26.27 -21.89 -6.38
N PHE A 88 -26.44 -23.20 -6.29
CA PHE A 88 -26.74 -24.06 -7.44
C PHE A 88 -27.66 -25.23 -7.06
N GLU A 89 -28.41 -25.71 -8.04
CA GLU A 89 -29.31 -26.83 -7.92
C GLU A 89 -28.54 -28.14 -7.64
N SER A 90 -29.14 -29.06 -6.87
CA SER A 90 -28.50 -30.31 -6.43
C SER A 90 -28.03 -31.19 -7.61
N ASP A 91 -28.77 -31.20 -8.72
CA ASP A 91 -28.39 -31.95 -9.92
C ASP A 91 -27.16 -31.33 -10.63
N VAL A 92 -27.05 -30.00 -10.64
CA VAL A 92 -25.86 -29.28 -11.15
C VAL A 92 -24.64 -29.63 -10.31
N LEU A 93 -24.77 -29.61 -8.97
CA LEU A 93 -23.69 -29.99 -8.06
C LEU A 93 -23.29 -31.46 -8.19
N ARG A 94 -24.26 -32.36 -8.36
CA ARG A 94 -24.02 -33.80 -8.61
C ARG A 94 -23.21 -34.00 -9.90
N ARG A 95 -23.56 -33.30 -10.98
CA ARG A 95 -22.82 -33.37 -12.26
C ARG A 95 -21.40 -32.81 -12.15
N LEU A 96 -21.21 -31.72 -11.41
CA LEU A 96 -19.88 -31.20 -11.11
C LEU A 96 -19.02 -32.23 -10.37
N GLU A 97 -19.56 -32.92 -9.37
CA GLU A 97 -18.81 -33.91 -8.61
C GLU A 97 -18.46 -35.14 -9.48
N LEU A 98 -19.39 -35.57 -10.33
CA LEU A 98 -19.11 -36.59 -11.35
C LEU A 98 -18.00 -36.16 -12.32
N TYR A 99 -17.98 -34.90 -12.74
CA TYR A 99 -16.89 -34.36 -13.55
C TYR A 99 -15.55 -34.39 -12.81
N ARG A 100 -15.51 -33.97 -11.54
CA ARG A 100 -14.29 -33.97 -10.72
C ARG A 100 -13.74 -35.37 -10.43
N SER A 101 -14.61 -36.36 -10.25
CA SER A 101 -14.22 -37.75 -10.05
C SER A 101 -13.60 -38.41 -11.29
N ARG A 102 -13.69 -37.76 -12.45
CA ARG A 102 -13.11 -38.21 -13.73
C ARG A 102 -12.09 -37.18 -14.23
N PRO A 103 -10.92 -37.07 -13.57
CA PRO A 103 -9.91 -36.11 -13.99
C PRO A 103 -9.54 -36.35 -15.46
N PRO A 104 -9.38 -35.29 -16.27
CA PRO A 104 -8.91 -35.44 -17.64
C PRO A 104 -7.56 -36.16 -17.61
N THR A 105 -7.39 -37.15 -18.49
CA THR A 105 -6.11 -37.84 -18.67
C THR A 105 -5.04 -36.81 -19.03
N ALA A 106 -4.24 -36.41 -18.04
CA ALA A 106 -3.15 -35.48 -18.24
C ALA A 106 -2.14 -36.13 -19.20
N GLY A 107 -2.13 -35.67 -20.45
CA GLY A 107 -1.08 -36.01 -21.40
C GLY A 107 0.27 -35.69 -20.78
N ALA A 108 1.22 -36.63 -20.89
CA ALA A 108 2.55 -36.58 -20.32
C ALA A 108 3.39 -35.43 -20.91
N HIS A 109 3.13 -34.19 -20.51
CA HIS A 109 4.03 -33.06 -20.73
C HIS A 109 4.30 -32.37 -19.39
N ASN A 110 5.33 -32.90 -18.73
CA ASN A 110 6.09 -32.19 -17.72
C ASN A 110 6.76 -30.98 -18.38
N GLU A 111 6.45 -29.78 -17.92
CA GLU A 111 7.39 -28.66 -17.90
C GLU A 111 6.86 -27.52 -17.00
N GLY A 112 7.56 -27.25 -15.89
CA GLY A 112 7.39 -26.03 -15.09
C GLY A 112 6.36 -26.08 -13.94
N GLY A 113 6.76 -25.55 -12.78
CA GLY A 113 5.99 -25.57 -11.52
C GLY A 113 4.63 -24.85 -11.49
N ALA A 114 4.17 -24.28 -12.62
CA ALA A 114 2.86 -23.62 -12.74
C ALA A 114 1.70 -24.61 -13.02
N GLN A 115 1.96 -25.77 -13.63
CA GLN A 115 0.92 -26.76 -13.95
C GLN A 115 0.34 -27.50 -12.72
N ARG A 116 1.00 -27.46 -11.56
CA ARG A 116 0.68 -28.34 -10.41
C ARG A 116 -0.55 -27.91 -9.61
N PHE A 117 -1.05 -26.69 -9.79
CA PHE A 117 -2.27 -26.21 -9.11
C PHE A 117 -3.55 -26.44 -9.93
N ASN A 118 -3.45 -27.06 -11.11
CA ASN A 118 -4.31 -26.63 -12.21
C ASN A 118 -4.68 -27.73 -13.22
N GLY A 119 -5.05 -28.93 -12.73
CA GLY A 119 -5.46 -30.07 -13.57
C GLY A 119 -6.63 -29.75 -14.52
N HIS A 120 -7.58 -28.92 -14.09
CA HIS A 120 -8.74 -28.49 -14.88
C HIS A 120 -8.58 -27.10 -15.56
N SER A 121 -7.38 -26.50 -15.60
CA SER A 121 -7.20 -25.15 -16.17
C SER A 121 -6.74 -25.13 -17.64
N SER A 122 -6.20 -26.25 -18.12
CA SER A 122 -5.61 -26.33 -19.47
C SER A 122 -6.66 -26.44 -20.57
N PHE A 123 -7.85 -27.00 -20.26
CA PHE A 123 -8.92 -27.23 -21.22
C PHE A 123 -10.26 -26.77 -20.66
N ALA A 124 -11.17 -26.39 -21.56
CA ALA A 124 -12.55 -26.12 -21.18
C ALA A 124 -13.20 -27.39 -20.58
N PRO A 125 -14.05 -27.27 -19.54
CA PRO A 125 -14.75 -28.42 -18.99
C PRO A 125 -15.62 -29.09 -20.06
N SER A 126 -15.57 -30.42 -20.13
CA SER A 126 -16.40 -31.22 -21.04
C SER A 126 -17.85 -31.35 -20.56
N ASP A 127 -18.12 -31.02 -19.30
CA ASP A 127 -19.45 -31.01 -18.71
C ASP A 127 -19.97 -29.57 -18.53
N THR A 128 -21.21 -29.34 -18.95
CA THR A 128 -21.84 -28.02 -18.92
C THR A 128 -22.15 -27.52 -17.51
N ALA A 129 -22.51 -28.42 -16.57
CA ALA A 129 -22.74 -28.04 -15.17
C ALA A 129 -21.42 -27.62 -14.51
N ALA A 130 -20.33 -28.34 -14.79
CA ALA A 130 -19.00 -27.94 -14.32
C ALA A 130 -18.57 -26.57 -14.85
N ALA A 131 -18.79 -26.29 -16.14
CA ALA A 131 -18.53 -24.98 -16.73
C ALA A 131 -19.39 -23.87 -16.10
N ALA A 132 -20.69 -24.13 -15.90
CA ALA A 132 -21.62 -23.17 -15.31
C ALA A 132 -21.21 -22.76 -13.89
N VAL A 133 -20.89 -23.74 -13.02
CA VAL A 133 -20.45 -23.45 -11.64
C VAL A 133 -19.13 -22.69 -11.62
N ALA A 134 -18.16 -23.14 -12.42
CA ALA A 134 -16.83 -22.53 -12.49
C ALA A 134 -16.90 -21.06 -12.93
N LEU A 135 -17.64 -20.78 -14.01
CA LEU A 135 -17.77 -19.44 -14.57
C LEU A 135 -18.63 -18.53 -13.69
N ALA A 136 -19.70 -19.04 -13.07
CA ALA A 136 -20.54 -18.25 -12.19
C ALA A 136 -19.78 -17.74 -10.97
N LEU A 137 -18.97 -18.59 -10.34
CA LEU A 137 -18.14 -18.19 -9.21
C LEU A 137 -16.96 -17.30 -9.61
N ALA A 138 -16.35 -17.57 -10.77
CA ALA A 138 -15.30 -16.70 -11.31
C ALA A 138 -15.85 -15.30 -11.60
N LEU A 139 -16.97 -15.21 -12.31
CA LEU A 139 -17.59 -13.93 -12.68
C LEU A 139 -18.07 -13.15 -11.46
N ARG A 140 -18.57 -13.81 -10.41
CA ARG A 140 -18.88 -13.14 -9.13
C ARG A 140 -17.68 -12.39 -8.54
N ILE A 141 -16.46 -12.90 -8.70
CA ILE A 141 -15.23 -12.22 -8.28
C ILE A 141 -14.89 -11.10 -9.27
N LEU A 142 -14.98 -11.36 -10.58
CA LEU A 142 -14.57 -10.44 -11.63
C LEU A 142 -15.48 -9.22 -11.78
N THR A 143 -16.77 -9.34 -11.42
CA THR A 143 -17.75 -8.25 -11.47
C THR A 143 -17.79 -7.44 -10.16
N ALA A 144 -16.92 -7.73 -9.20
CA ALA A 144 -16.90 -7.02 -7.93
C ALA A 144 -16.57 -5.52 -8.11
N PRO A 145 -17.16 -4.62 -7.29
CA PRO A 145 -17.09 -3.17 -7.51
C PRO A 145 -15.72 -2.55 -7.23
N SER A 146 -14.78 -3.31 -6.66
CA SER A 146 -13.42 -2.84 -6.38
C SER A 146 -12.47 -4.02 -6.16
N VAL A 147 -11.16 -3.75 -6.20
CA VAL A 147 -10.12 -4.73 -5.83
C VAL A 147 -10.32 -5.27 -4.42
N SER A 148 -10.79 -4.45 -3.48
CA SER A 148 -11.04 -4.90 -2.11
C SER A 148 -12.26 -5.82 -2.01
N ALA A 149 -13.32 -5.53 -2.76
CA ALA A 149 -14.51 -6.39 -2.82
C ALA A 149 -14.19 -7.72 -3.53
N ALA A 150 -13.42 -7.69 -4.62
CA ALA A 150 -12.94 -8.89 -5.30
C ALA A 150 -12.05 -9.75 -4.39
N ALA A 151 -11.15 -9.12 -3.61
CA ALA A 151 -10.30 -9.81 -2.66
C ALA A 151 -11.12 -10.56 -1.59
N GLN A 152 -12.17 -9.93 -1.06
CA GLN A 152 -13.09 -10.56 -0.11
C GLN A 152 -13.86 -11.71 -0.77
N ALA A 153 -14.38 -11.50 -1.98
CA ALA A 153 -15.10 -12.53 -2.75
C ALA A 153 -14.22 -13.73 -3.12
N ALA A 154 -12.90 -13.52 -3.31
CA ALA A 154 -11.93 -14.55 -3.62
C ALA A 154 -11.29 -15.21 -2.38
N GLN A 155 -11.56 -14.70 -1.17
CA GLN A 155 -10.84 -15.12 0.04
C GLN A 155 -10.99 -16.62 0.32
N TRP A 156 -12.23 -17.13 0.30
CA TRP A 156 -12.53 -18.56 0.51
C TRP A 156 -11.75 -19.45 -0.47
N LEU A 157 -11.66 -19.07 -1.75
CA LEU A 157 -10.97 -19.83 -2.77
C LEU A 157 -9.46 -19.85 -2.52
N THR A 158 -8.88 -18.69 -2.24
CA THR A 158 -7.45 -18.60 -1.93
C THR A 158 -7.08 -19.28 -0.61
N ASP A 159 -8.02 -19.41 0.32
CA ASP A 159 -7.89 -20.20 1.54
C ASP A 159 -7.83 -21.69 1.26
N ARG A 160 -8.68 -22.21 0.39
CA ARG A 160 -8.65 -23.61 -0.07
C ARG A 160 -7.35 -23.93 -0.79
N VAL A 161 -6.91 -23.06 -1.70
CA VAL A 161 -5.65 -23.21 -2.44
C VAL A 161 -4.47 -23.28 -1.46
N ALA A 162 -4.42 -22.42 -0.45
CA ALA A 162 -3.37 -22.43 0.56
C ALA A 162 -3.44 -23.65 1.50
N GLY A 163 -4.64 -24.19 1.73
CA GLY A 163 -4.87 -25.38 2.55
C GLY A 163 -4.43 -26.69 1.89
N GLY A 164 -4.27 -26.73 0.56
CA GLY A 164 -3.85 -27.90 -0.21
C GLY A 164 -2.39 -28.33 -0.05
N GLY A 165 -1.73 -27.98 1.07
CA GLY A 165 -0.38 -28.42 1.42
C GLY A 165 0.77 -27.47 1.06
N ARG A 166 0.50 -26.36 0.36
CA ARG A 166 1.52 -25.32 0.11
C ARG A 166 0.97 -23.91 0.39
N PRO A 167 1.57 -23.14 1.31
CA PRO A 167 1.12 -21.79 1.60
C PRO A 167 1.15 -20.91 0.35
N LEU A 168 -0.01 -20.33 -0.01
CA LEU A 168 -0.10 -19.35 -1.09
C LEU A 168 0.51 -18.01 -0.63
N HIS A 169 1.80 -17.85 -0.87
CA HIS A 169 2.51 -16.60 -0.60
C HIS A 169 2.12 -15.52 -1.62
N PRO A 170 2.02 -14.23 -1.26
CA PRO A 170 1.64 -13.15 -2.19
C PRO A 170 2.51 -13.09 -3.46
N GLY A 171 3.80 -13.39 -3.33
CA GLY A 171 4.72 -13.48 -4.46
C GLY A 171 4.43 -14.64 -5.42
N ALA A 172 3.72 -15.68 -4.97
CA ALA A 172 3.36 -16.85 -5.76
C ALA A 172 1.98 -16.74 -6.42
N VAL A 173 1.21 -15.68 -6.15
CA VAL A 173 -0.15 -15.50 -6.74
C VAL A 173 -0.09 -15.44 -8.26
N GLY A 174 0.95 -14.83 -8.84
CA GLY A 174 1.14 -14.81 -10.29
C GLY A 174 1.41 -16.19 -10.92
N LEU A 175 1.69 -17.22 -10.11
CA LEU A 175 1.89 -18.60 -10.57
C LEU A 175 0.58 -19.40 -10.61
N LEU A 176 -0.53 -18.85 -10.12
CA LEU A 176 -1.84 -19.51 -10.13
C LEU A 176 -2.44 -19.64 -11.54
N GLY A 177 -1.92 -18.90 -12.52
CA GLY A 177 -2.36 -18.97 -13.91
C GLY A 177 -1.44 -18.21 -14.86
N GLY A 178 -1.48 -18.60 -16.13
CA GLY A 178 -0.71 -17.95 -17.20
C GLY A 178 -1.27 -16.57 -17.53
N GLY A 179 -0.70 -15.52 -16.92
CA GLY A 179 -0.98 -14.13 -17.30
C GLY A 179 -2.28 -13.55 -16.75
N LEU A 180 -2.42 -13.50 -15.42
CA LEU A 180 -3.52 -12.79 -14.74
C LEU A 180 -3.51 -11.30 -15.08
N SER A 181 -4.70 -10.70 -15.20
CA SER A 181 -4.78 -9.23 -15.29
C SER A 181 -4.21 -8.57 -14.02
N PRO A 182 -3.70 -7.33 -14.13
CA PRO A 182 -3.18 -6.61 -12.97
C PRO A 182 -4.23 -6.48 -11.86
N GLY A 183 -5.48 -6.16 -12.20
CA GLY A 183 -6.57 -5.99 -11.24
C GLY A 183 -6.87 -7.27 -10.45
N LEU A 184 -7.02 -8.41 -11.15
CA LEU A 184 -7.22 -9.70 -10.50
C LEU A 184 -6.01 -10.11 -9.66
N HIS A 185 -4.79 -9.87 -10.17
CA HIS A 185 -3.56 -10.17 -9.44
C HIS A 185 -3.47 -9.40 -8.11
N ALA A 186 -3.84 -8.11 -8.10
CA ALA A 186 -3.93 -7.33 -6.85
C ALA A 186 -5.02 -7.87 -5.92
N ALA A 187 -6.19 -8.24 -6.45
CA ALA A 187 -7.29 -8.80 -5.66
C ALA A 187 -6.89 -10.11 -4.96
N LEU A 188 -6.29 -11.05 -5.69
CA LEU A 188 -5.83 -12.33 -5.15
C LEU A 188 -4.66 -12.18 -4.17
N ARG A 189 -3.80 -11.18 -4.33
CA ARG A 189 -2.77 -10.85 -3.33
C ARG A 189 -3.38 -10.30 -2.05
N ARG A 190 -4.36 -9.40 -2.19
CA ARG A 190 -5.05 -8.77 -1.06
C ARG A 190 -5.93 -9.76 -0.31
N SER A 191 -6.52 -10.76 -0.96
CA SER A 191 -7.34 -11.79 -0.29
C SER A 191 -6.53 -12.58 0.75
N ARG A 192 -5.20 -12.63 0.62
CA ARG A 192 -4.28 -13.28 1.55
C ARG A 192 -3.78 -12.38 2.67
N GLU A 193 -4.13 -11.09 2.68
CA GLU A 193 -3.54 -10.08 3.56
C GLU A 193 -3.53 -10.47 5.05
N ALA A 194 -4.63 -11.03 5.55
CA ALA A 194 -4.76 -11.43 6.96
C ALA A 194 -3.91 -12.66 7.34
N LYS A 195 -3.47 -13.46 6.36
CA LYS A 195 -2.82 -14.76 6.56
C LYS A 195 -1.34 -14.77 6.18
N VAL A 196 -0.77 -13.60 5.88
CA VAL A 196 0.64 -13.46 5.50
C VAL A 196 1.45 -12.81 6.58
N MET A 197 2.74 -13.14 6.63
CA MET A 197 3.66 -12.59 7.62
C MET A 197 3.68 -11.05 7.57
N PRO A 198 3.81 -10.35 8.71
CA PRO A 198 3.71 -8.89 8.76
C PRO A 198 4.65 -8.15 7.80
N VAL A 199 5.90 -8.60 7.71
CA VAL A 199 6.87 -8.02 6.77
C VAL A 199 6.47 -8.25 5.31
N ALA A 200 5.84 -9.39 4.99
CA ALA A 200 5.38 -9.70 3.65
C ALA A 200 4.25 -8.76 3.21
N ARG A 201 3.40 -8.31 4.14
CA ARG A 201 2.33 -7.31 3.85
C ARG A 201 2.89 -6.00 3.34
N LEU A 202 3.96 -5.50 3.97
CA LEU A 202 4.64 -4.27 3.52
C LEU A 202 5.36 -4.48 2.19
N ARG A 203 6.13 -5.56 2.07
CA ARG A 203 6.91 -5.86 0.86
C ARG A 203 6.02 -6.02 -0.37
N HIS A 204 4.97 -6.83 -0.25
CA HIS A 204 4.02 -7.07 -1.33
C HIS A 204 2.90 -6.04 -1.39
N ARG A 205 2.95 -5.01 -0.53
CA ARG A 205 2.00 -3.89 -0.48
C ARG A 205 0.54 -4.35 -0.40
N THR A 206 0.26 -5.43 0.34
CA THR A 206 -1.07 -6.07 0.35
C THR A 206 -2.17 -5.20 0.95
N ALA A 207 -1.80 -4.23 1.79
CA ALA A 207 -2.73 -3.25 2.37
C ALA A 207 -3.26 -2.22 1.35
N ILE A 208 -2.72 -2.20 0.14
CA ILE A 208 -3.26 -1.45 -1.01
C ILE A 208 -3.50 -2.39 -2.19
N ALA A 209 -4.22 -1.92 -3.21
CA ALA A 209 -4.47 -2.64 -4.45
C ALA A 209 -3.24 -2.66 -5.38
N SER A 210 -2.08 -3.10 -4.89
CA SER A 210 -0.83 -3.10 -5.67
C SER A 210 -0.65 -4.37 -6.49
N THR A 211 -0.33 -4.18 -7.77
CA THR A 211 -0.02 -5.25 -8.74
C THR A 211 1.48 -5.53 -8.83
N ARG A 212 2.31 -4.57 -8.37
CA ARG A 212 3.77 -4.61 -8.48
C ARG A 212 4.38 -5.65 -7.54
N ALA A 213 5.33 -6.44 -8.05
CA ALA A 213 6.17 -7.30 -7.22
C ALA A 213 7.25 -6.47 -6.49
N PRO A 214 7.61 -6.82 -5.25
CA PRO A 214 8.67 -6.10 -4.54
C PRO A 214 9.97 -6.14 -5.33
N SER A 215 10.71 -5.04 -5.27
CA SER A 215 12.00 -4.89 -5.97
C SER A 215 13.07 -4.39 -5.01
N ASN A 216 14.29 -4.16 -5.49
CA ASN A 216 15.33 -3.56 -4.65
C ASN A 216 15.16 -2.03 -4.64
N GLN A 217 14.59 -1.50 -3.55
CA GLN A 217 14.34 -0.06 -3.37
C GLN A 217 15.33 0.59 -2.40
N ASN A 218 16.60 0.15 -2.41
CA ASN A 218 17.61 0.69 -1.49
C ASN A 218 18.03 2.13 -1.78
N THR A 219 17.73 2.62 -2.99
CA THR A 219 17.85 4.04 -3.38
C THR A 219 16.97 4.97 -2.55
N ARG A 220 15.94 4.44 -1.86
CA ARG A 220 15.12 5.19 -0.90
C ARG A 220 15.85 5.50 0.41
N ALA A 221 16.83 4.69 0.82
CA ALA A 221 17.46 4.81 2.12
C ALA A 221 18.14 6.18 2.38
N PRO A 222 18.83 6.81 1.41
CA PRO A 222 19.35 8.18 1.56
C PRO A 222 18.28 9.25 1.76
N MET A 223 17.06 9.02 1.27
CA MET A 223 15.94 9.96 1.35
C MET A 223 15.23 9.93 2.71
N LEU A 224 15.52 8.91 3.53
CA LEU A 224 14.87 8.69 4.81
C LEU A 224 15.72 9.20 5.99
N PRO A 225 15.12 9.94 6.94
CA PRO A 225 15.77 10.26 8.21
C PRO A 225 15.97 9.00 9.04
N THR A 226 16.90 8.98 10.00
CA THR A 226 17.06 7.81 10.88
C THR A 226 15.82 7.59 11.75
N ALA A 227 15.26 8.66 12.32
CA ALA A 227 13.97 8.66 13.00
C ALA A 227 12.95 9.39 12.12
N LEU A 228 11.78 8.78 11.88
CA LEU A 228 10.77 9.32 10.97
C LEU A 228 10.39 10.76 11.38
N TRP A 229 10.05 11.59 10.39
CA TRP A 229 9.68 12.99 10.63
C TRP A 229 8.65 13.11 11.76
N PRO A 230 8.85 14.01 12.74
CA PRO A 230 8.03 14.04 13.96
C PRO A 230 6.51 14.09 13.73
N GLN A 231 6.07 14.83 12.70
CA GLN A 231 4.66 14.95 12.36
C GLN A 231 4.06 13.66 11.79
N TRP A 232 4.85 12.86 11.07
CA TRP A 232 4.46 11.55 10.58
C TRP A 232 4.58 10.51 11.70
N ALA A 233 5.68 10.52 12.44
CA ALA A 233 5.89 9.63 13.58
C ALA A 233 4.75 9.76 14.61
N LEU A 234 4.30 10.98 14.94
CA LEU A 234 3.21 11.19 15.90
C LEU A 234 1.90 10.53 15.44
N ARG A 235 1.56 10.66 14.16
CA ARG A 235 0.31 10.13 13.57
C ARG A 235 0.34 8.63 13.31
N LEU A 236 1.52 8.10 12.98
CA LEU A 236 1.72 6.70 12.61
C LEU A 236 2.14 5.83 13.79
N THR A 237 2.56 6.43 14.91
CA THR A 237 2.89 5.67 16.13
C THR A 237 1.60 5.04 16.66
N PRO A 238 1.57 3.72 16.84
CA PRO A 238 0.47 3.08 17.53
C PRO A 238 0.60 3.27 19.03
N TRP A 239 -0.54 3.52 19.69
CA TRP A 239 -0.62 3.82 21.11
C TRP A 239 -1.43 2.75 21.84
N HIS A 240 -1.00 2.35 23.03
CA HIS A 240 -1.84 1.55 23.92
C HIS A 240 -2.95 2.42 24.53
N PRO A 241 -4.05 1.81 25.01
CA PRO A 241 -5.09 2.51 25.77
C PRO A 241 -4.55 3.29 26.98
N SER A 242 -3.40 2.88 27.54
CA SER A 242 -2.68 3.59 28.61
C SER A 242 -2.02 4.91 28.18
N GLY A 243 -2.11 5.30 26.90
CA GLY A 243 -1.49 6.50 26.36
C GLY A 243 0.02 6.36 26.07
N MET A 244 0.57 5.16 26.19
CA MET A 244 1.98 4.88 25.91
C MET A 244 2.17 4.29 24.50
N PRO A 245 3.27 4.62 23.79
CA PRO A 245 3.53 4.05 22.48
C PRO A 245 3.82 2.55 22.62
N VAL A 246 3.42 1.74 21.63
CA VAL A 246 3.60 0.27 21.70
C VAL A 246 5.06 -0.17 21.72
N ALA A 247 5.96 0.69 21.23
CA ALA A 247 7.38 0.42 21.24
C ALA A 247 8.18 1.67 21.59
N ARG A 248 9.31 1.48 22.27
CA ARG A 248 10.30 2.54 22.42
C ARG A 248 10.95 2.80 21.06
N ARG A 249 11.17 4.07 20.72
CA ARG A 249 11.76 4.49 19.43
C ARG A 249 10.90 4.10 18.22
N CYS A 250 9.57 4.25 18.34
CA CYS A 250 8.63 4.02 17.24
C CYS A 250 9.00 4.81 15.97
N ASP A 251 9.51 6.03 16.12
CA ASP A 251 10.00 6.87 15.02
C ASP A 251 11.08 6.17 14.18
N GLU A 252 12.10 5.56 14.80
CA GLU A 252 13.11 4.78 14.07
C GLU A 252 12.53 3.50 13.46
N LEU A 253 11.67 2.79 14.19
CA LEU A 253 11.06 1.56 13.69
C LEU A 253 10.16 1.83 12.47
N LEU A 254 9.43 2.95 12.47
CA LEU A 254 8.59 3.38 11.36
C LEU A 254 9.42 3.79 10.13
N THR A 255 10.60 4.39 10.32
CA THR A 255 11.55 4.61 9.21
C THR A 255 11.92 3.29 8.54
N VAL A 256 12.31 2.27 9.33
CA VAL A 256 12.68 0.97 8.77
C VAL A 256 11.48 0.32 8.07
N ALA A 257 10.29 0.38 8.67
CA ALA A 257 9.07 -0.12 8.05
C ALA A 257 8.75 0.57 6.71
N CYS A 258 8.97 1.89 6.63
CA CYS A 258 8.83 2.66 5.39
C CYS A 258 9.84 2.22 4.32
N LEU A 259 11.10 1.91 4.69
CA LEU A 259 12.09 1.36 3.75
C LEU A 259 11.72 -0.05 3.27
N LEU A 260 11.09 -0.87 4.10
CA LEU A 260 10.71 -2.25 3.78
C LEU A 260 9.52 -2.34 2.81
N ALA A 261 8.71 -1.28 2.68
CA ALA A 261 7.61 -1.24 1.72
C ALA A 261 8.15 -1.34 0.28
N ASP A 262 7.59 -2.25 -0.53
CA ASP A 262 8.07 -2.56 -1.89
C ASP A 262 9.53 -3.05 -1.99
N ASN A 263 10.18 -3.40 -0.86
CA ASN A 263 11.62 -3.67 -0.84
C ASN A 263 11.97 -5.11 -0.42
N THR A 264 12.76 -5.82 -1.24
CA THR A 264 13.23 -7.18 -0.95
C THR A 264 14.31 -7.25 0.14
N THR A 265 14.89 -6.11 0.51
CA THR A 265 16.00 -6.02 1.47
C THR A 265 15.66 -6.63 2.84
N PRO A 266 16.56 -7.44 3.44
CA PRO A 266 16.33 -8.03 4.75
C PRO A 266 16.34 -6.97 5.85
N ILE A 267 15.56 -7.20 6.92
CA ILE A 267 15.38 -6.22 8.02
C ILE A 267 16.72 -5.75 8.59
N ARG A 268 17.69 -6.67 8.78
CA ARG A 268 19.03 -6.33 9.28
C ARG A 268 19.82 -5.40 8.36
N ALA A 269 19.64 -5.53 7.04
CA ALA A 269 20.25 -4.60 6.09
C ALA A 269 19.49 -3.27 6.08
N ALA A 270 18.16 -3.28 6.17
CA ALA A 270 17.34 -2.07 6.24
C ALA A 270 17.65 -1.21 7.48
N THR A 271 17.86 -1.81 8.66
CA THR A 271 18.27 -1.07 9.86
C THR A 271 19.63 -0.39 9.68
N ARG A 272 20.59 -1.07 9.03
CA ARG A 272 21.90 -0.50 8.68
C ARG A 272 21.79 0.64 7.67
N LEU A 273 21.04 0.47 6.59
CA LEU A 273 20.89 1.47 5.52
C LEU A 273 20.26 2.78 6.04
N THR A 274 19.31 2.68 6.97
CA THR A 274 18.66 3.84 7.61
C THR A 274 19.50 4.47 8.73
N GLY A 275 20.60 3.83 9.14
CA GLY A 275 21.43 4.27 10.26
C GLY A 275 20.70 4.21 11.62
N THR A 276 19.69 3.34 11.74
CA THR A 276 18.89 3.19 12.97
C THR A 276 19.62 2.36 14.02
N THR A 277 19.22 2.52 15.28
CA THR A 277 19.79 1.78 16.42
C THR A 277 18.86 0.70 16.96
N VAL A 278 17.79 0.42 16.21
CA VAL A 278 16.79 -0.58 16.56
C VAL A 278 17.24 -1.94 16.04
N SER A 279 16.97 -2.99 16.80
CA SER A 279 17.27 -4.35 16.37
C SER A 279 16.26 -4.82 15.33
N SER A 280 16.64 -5.79 14.50
CA SER A 280 15.69 -6.44 13.58
C SER A 280 14.53 -7.10 14.32
N HIS A 281 14.76 -7.60 15.54
CA HIS A 281 13.72 -8.14 16.40
C HIS A 281 12.67 -7.08 16.75
N ASN A 282 13.09 -5.87 17.15
CA ASN A 282 12.14 -4.79 17.47
C ASN A 282 11.28 -4.38 16.27
N VAL A 283 11.86 -4.39 15.06
CA VAL A 283 11.13 -4.12 13.83
C VAL A 283 10.08 -5.21 13.59
N SER A 284 10.48 -6.50 13.65
CA SER A 284 9.54 -7.61 13.50
C SER A 284 8.40 -7.56 14.53
N SER A 285 8.71 -7.23 15.79
CA SER A 285 7.71 -7.10 16.86
C SER A 285 6.74 -5.94 16.61
N LEU A 286 7.22 -4.78 16.14
CA LEU A 286 6.33 -3.68 15.75
C LEU A 286 5.42 -4.10 14.60
N LEU A 287 5.96 -4.73 13.56
CA LEU A 287 5.16 -5.17 12.41
C LEU A 287 4.10 -6.19 12.84
N ALA A 288 4.45 -7.15 13.71
CA ALA A 288 3.49 -8.10 14.25
C ALA A 288 2.37 -7.40 15.04
N GLU A 289 2.69 -6.40 15.84
CA GLU A 289 1.71 -5.59 16.57
C GLU A 289 0.77 -4.84 15.61
N LEU A 290 1.33 -4.17 14.58
CA LEU A 290 0.54 -3.47 13.56
C LEU A 290 -0.45 -4.39 12.84
N THR A 291 -0.12 -5.67 12.68
CA THR A 291 -1.00 -6.64 12.01
C THR A 291 -2.03 -7.29 12.91
N ARG A 292 -1.75 -7.46 14.21
CA ARG A 292 -2.70 -8.04 15.18
C ARG A 292 -3.82 -7.07 15.52
N ARG A 293 -3.56 -5.78 15.40
CA ARG A 293 -4.44 -4.71 15.86
C ARG A 293 -5.24 -4.10 14.69
N PRO A 294 -6.58 -4.22 14.68
CA PRO A 294 -7.40 -3.69 13.59
C PRO A 294 -7.31 -2.15 13.49
N ASP A 295 -7.13 -1.46 14.62
CA ASP A 295 -6.94 0.00 14.68
C ASP A 295 -5.62 0.47 14.05
N CYS A 296 -4.66 -0.44 13.85
CA CYS A 296 -3.37 -0.15 13.23
C CYS A 296 -3.33 -0.42 11.71
N ALA A 297 -4.42 -0.91 11.11
CA ALA A 297 -4.46 -1.21 9.68
C ALA A 297 -4.12 0.01 8.79
N GLY A 298 -4.56 1.19 9.20
CA GLY A 298 -4.26 2.45 8.52
C GLY A 298 -2.77 2.81 8.53
N VAL A 299 -1.99 2.35 9.51
CA VAL A 299 -0.55 2.66 9.62
C VAL A 299 0.23 1.97 8.50
N MET A 300 -0.02 0.67 8.25
CA MET A 300 0.64 -0.05 7.16
C MET A 300 0.30 0.56 5.80
N HIS A 301 -0.98 0.91 5.61
CA HIS A 301 -1.44 1.59 4.40
C HIS A 301 -0.70 2.91 4.19
N ALA A 302 -0.64 3.76 5.22
CA ALA A 302 0.05 5.05 5.15
C ALA A 302 1.57 4.90 4.92
N LEU A 303 2.22 3.89 5.52
CA LEU A 303 3.65 3.62 5.28
C LEU A 303 3.93 3.23 3.83
N ILE A 304 3.03 2.45 3.21
CA ILE A 304 3.16 2.07 1.80
C ILE A 304 2.97 3.29 0.89
N LEU A 305 1.96 4.12 1.15
CA LEU A 305 1.74 5.34 0.38
C LEU A 305 2.90 6.33 0.55
N LEU A 306 3.41 6.49 1.76
CA LEU A 306 4.56 7.37 2.02
C LEU A 306 5.80 6.88 1.27
N ALA A 307 6.06 5.57 1.27
CA ALA A 307 7.15 4.97 0.50
C ALA A 307 7.02 5.24 -1.00
N GLU A 308 5.81 5.06 -1.55
CA GLU A 308 5.53 5.33 -2.97
C GLU A 308 5.71 6.81 -3.33
N GLN A 309 5.28 7.73 -2.47
CA GLN A 309 5.48 9.16 -2.68
C GLN A 309 6.96 9.54 -2.67
N ILE A 310 7.77 8.94 -1.79
CA ILE A 310 9.22 9.15 -1.77
C ILE A 310 9.86 8.58 -3.04
N ASP A 311 9.42 7.43 -3.53
CA ASP A 311 9.97 6.86 -4.77
C ASP A 311 9.63 7.70 -6.00
N GLN A 312 8.42 8.26 -6.05
CA GLN A 312 7.93 9.05 -7.19
C GLN A 312 8.52 10.45 -7.23
N HIS A 313 8.62 11.12 -6.08
CA HIS A 313 9.01 12.54 -6.00
C HIS A 313 10.40 12.76 -5.42
N GLY A 314 11.03 11.72 -4.86
CA GLY A 314 12.27 11.81 -4.12
C GLY A 314 12.10 12.50 -2.76
N SER A 315 13.24 12.86 -2.17
CA SER A 315 13.30 13.77 -1.02
C SER A 315 14.25 14.92 -1.36
N PRO A 316 13.88 16.18 -1.02
CA PRO A 316 14.80 17.31 -1.19
C PRO A 316 16.02 17.22 -0.27
N ILE A 317 15.98 16.33 0.73
CA ILE A 317 17.04 16.15 1.72
C ILE A 317 17.69 14.78 1.51
N ASP A 318 18.97 14.78 1.18
CA ASP A 318 19.84 13.61 1.31
C ASP A 318 20.29 13.45 2.77
N TYR A 319 19.55 12.63 3.50
CA TYR A 319 19.81 12.33 4.90
C TYR A 319 21.07 11.49 5.09
N ALA A 320 21.44 10.61 4.14
CA ALA A 320 22.69 9.86 4.24
C ALA A 320 23.89 10.82 4.21
N ARG A 321 23.91 11.76 3.26
CA ARG A 321 24.94 12.80 3.19
C ARG A 321 24.96 13.67 4.44
N ARG A 322 23.80 14.13 4.94
CA ARG A 322 23.75 14.94 6.16
C ARG A 322 24.28 14.20 7.39
N ARG A 323 23.96 12.90 7.54
CA ARG A 323 24.52 12.07 8.63
C ARG A 323 26.04 11.97 8.52
N ALA A 324 26.57 11.73 7.32
CA ALA A 324 28.02 11.67 7.11
C ALA A 324 28.73 12.98 7.47
N LEU A 325 28.14 14.14 7.14
CA LEU A 325 28.75 15.45 7.36
C LEU A 325 28.64 15.99 8.79
N PHE A 326 27.54 15.69 9.49
CA PHE A 326 27.21 16.36 10.75
C PHE A 326 27.37 15.48 11.99
N THR A 327 27.49 14.15 11.86
CA THR A 327 27.61 13.25 13.03
C THR A 327 28.91 13.45 13.80
N THR A 328 30.00 13.81 13.11
CA THR A 328 31.32 14.04 13.71
C THR A 328 31.47 15.44 14.32
N ARG A 329 30.54 16.36 14.08
CA ARG A 329 30.64 17.74 14.60
C ARG A 329 30.37 17.78 16.10
N SER A 330 31.28 18.41 16.84
CA SER A 330 31.19 18.60 18.29
C SER A 330 30.37 19.82 18.71
N CYS A 331 30.09 20.75 17.80
CA CYS A 331 29.24 21.92 18.04
C CYS A 331 28.51 22.38 16.77
N PHE A 332 27.32 22.97 16.95
CA PHE A 332 26.53 23.58 15.87
C PHE A 332 26.18 25.04 16.13
N LEU A 333 26.22 25.46 17.39
CA LEU A 333 25.82 26.79 17.84
C LEU A 333 26.90 27.32 18.77
N ASP A 334 27.26 28.58 18.57
CA ASP A 334 28.09 29.35 19.50
C ASP A 334 27.25 29.76 20.73
N PRO A 335 27.70 29.45 21.96
CA PRO A 335 27.03 29.89 23.18
C PRO A 335 26.76 31.38 23.28
N ALA A 336 27.67 32.24 22.82
CA ALA A 336 27.47 33.68 22.88
C ALA A 336 26.31 34.12 21.96
N GLN A 337 26.26 33.56 20.75
CA GLN A 337 25.20 33.83 19.77
C GLN A 337 23.85 33.28 20.24
N TRP A 338 23.80 32.08 20.81
CA TRP A 338 22.57 31.50 21.34
C TRP A 338 21.98 32.35 22.48
N ARG A 339 22.82 32.76 23.45
CA ARG A 339 22.37 33.66 24.53
C ARG A 339 21.90 35.02 24.00
N SER A 340 22.56 35.55 22.97
CA SER A 340 22.13 36.78 22.31
C SER A 340 20.76 36.62 21.65
N LEU A 341 20.53 35.50 20.96
CA LEU A 341 19.23 35.15 20.36
C LEU A 341 18.13 35.04 21.42
N GLN A 342 18.38 34.31 22.51
CA GLN A 342 17.40 34.15 23.60
C GLN A 342 17.01 35.48 24.24
N ARG A 343 18.00 36.36 24.50
CA ARG A 343 17.76 37.72 25.00
C ARG A 343 16.90 38.54 24.05
N ARG A 344 17.22 38.52 22.74
CA ARG A 344 16.45 39.22 21.71
C ARG A 344 15.00 38.76 21.63
N LEU A 345 14.77 37.45 21.78
CA LEU A 345 13.44 36.86 21.68
C LEU A 345 12.67 36.88 23.01
N ARG A 346 13.24 37.47 24.07
CA ARG A 346 12.67 37.48 25.44
C ARG A 346 12.22 36.09 25.89
N SER A 347 12.98 35.07 25.48
CA SER A 347 12.67 33.68 25.82
C SER A 347 13.04 33.46 27.29
N ASN A 348 12.03 33.29 28.15
CA ASN A 348 12.20 33.11 29.60
C ASN A 348 12.71 31.71 29.98
N HIS A 349 13.36 31.00 29.06
CA HIS A 349 13.75 29.64 29.30
C HIS A 349 15.25 29.55 29.64
N LEU A 350 15.56 28.71 30.61
CA LEU A 350 16.88 28.21 31.03
C LEU A 350 17.39 27.00 30.20
N PRO A 351 17.02 26.71 28.93
CA PRO A 351 17.46 25.49 28.32
C PRO A 351 18.94 25.66 28.00
N ASP A 352 19.72 24.81 28.65
CA ASP A 352 21.11 24.56 28.37
C ASP A 352 21.32 24.50 26.84
N ILE A 353 22.32 25.24 26.35
CA ILE A 353 22.73 25.26 24.94
C ILE A 353 22.91 23.85 24.39
N ALA A 354 23.29 22.88 25.24
CA ALA A 354 23.37 21.48 24.86
C ALA A 354 22.06 20.97 24.24
N HIS A 355 20.90 21.38 24.75
CA HIS A 355 19.59 21.00 24.19
C HIS A 355 19.31 21.65 22.84
N ALA A 356 19.74 22.90 22.65
CA ALA A 356 19.66 23.58 21.35
C ALA A 356 20.58 22.90 20.32
N GLN A 357 21.81 22.54 20.69
CA GLN A 357 22.73 21.78 19.84
C GLN A 357 22.14 20.41 19.48
N ARG A 358 21.55 19.69 20.44
CA ARG A 358 20.85 18.42 20.20
C ARG A 358 19.66 18.59 19.25
N TRP A 359 18.93 19.69 19.36
CA TRP A 359 17.81 20.00 18.48
C TRP A 359 18.26 20.31 17.05
N VAL A 360 19.30 21.13 16.88
CA VAL A 360 19.89 21.40 15.55
C VAL A 360 20.41 20.12 14.93
N PHE A 361 21.18 19.31 15.68
CA PHE A 361 21.66 18.01 15.21
C PHE A 361 20.51 17.13 14.71
N HIS A 362 19.47 16.95 15.53
CA HIS A 362 18.33 16.10 15.21
C HIS A 362 17.56 16.61 13.98
N THR A 363 17.38 17.92 13.87
CA THR A 363 16.65 18.55 12.75
C THR A 363 17.44 18.43 11.44
N LEU A 364 18.77 18.61 11.49
CA LEU A 364 19.62 18.53 10.31
C LEU A 364 19.76 17.09 9.81
N THR A 365 20.07 16.15 10.70
CA THR A 365 20.41 14.77 10.33
C THR A 365 19.22 13.83 10.30
N GLY A 366 18.09 14.21 10.91
CA GLY A 366 16.99 13.29 11.18
C GLY A 366 17.39 12.16 12.14
N SER A 367 18.52 12.29 12.84
CA SER A 367 19.04 11.28 13.75
C SER A 367 18.76 11.65 15.22
N PRO A 368 18.44 10.67 16.07
CA PRO A 368 18.24 10.93 17.48
C PRO A 368 19.54 11.44 18.12
N PRO A 369 19.50 12.42 19.05
CA PRO A 369 20.72 13.07 19.56
C PRO A 369 21.74 12.17 20.24
N ARG A 370 21.34 10.98 20.69
CA ARG A 370 22.27 9.98 21.24
C ARG A 370 23.25 9.40 20.22
N LEU A 371 23.01 9.64 18.93
CA LEU A 371 23.92 9.32 17.84
C LEU A 371 24.87 10.47 17.49
N ALA A 372 24.70 11.65 18.11
CA ALA A 372 25.59 12.78 17.87
C ALA A 372 26.97 12.53 18.50
N HIS A 373 27.93 13.41 18.18
CA HIS A 373 29.21 13.49 18.88
C HIS A 373 29.01 13.49 20.42
N PRO A 374 29.88 12.83 21.21
CA PRO A 374 29.73 12.72 22.67
C PRO A 374 29.52 14.06 23.40
N ALA A 375 30.10 15.14 22.89
CA ALA A 375 29.91 16.51 23.41
C ALA A 375 28.45 17.02 23.33
N ILE A 376 27.66 16.51 22.38
CA ILE A 376 26.26 16.89 22.15
C ILE A 376 25.32 15.81 22.70
N ALA A 377 25.70 14.54 22.59
CA ALA A 377 24.85 13.42 22.95
C ALA A 377 24.41 13.48 24.44
N PRO A 378 23.13 13.17 24.76
CA PRO A 378 22.68 13.08 26.14
C PRO A 378 23.24 11.80 26.79
N ALA A 379 24.05 11.97 27.84
CA ALA A 379 24.66 10.88 28.59
C ALA A 379 23.65 10.18 29.52
N THR A 380 22.72 10.93 30.14
CA THR A 380 21.81 10.38 31.17
C THR A 380 20.34 10.32 30.74
N ALA A 381 19.55 9.49 31.42
CA ALA A 381 18.09 9.42 31.20
C ALA A 381 17.39 10.74 31.52
N SER A 382 17.85 11.45 32.56
CA SER A 382 17.36 12.78 32.94
C SER A 382 17.58 13.79 31.81
N GLN A 383 18.80 13.85 31.25
CA GLN A 383 19.12 14.71 30.10
C GLN A 383 18.26 14.38 28.87
N ARG A 384 17.96 13.10 28.62
CA ARG A 384 17.03 12.71 27.55
C ARG A 384 15.62 13.24 27.81
N GLY A 385 15.11 13.13 29.04
CA GLY A 385 13.81 13.68 29.42
C GLY A 385 13.73 15.19 29.31
N GLN A 386 14.78 15.90 29.75
CA GLN A 386 14.90 17.35 29.62
C GLN A 386 14.93 17.79 28.14
N TYR A 387 15.66 17.07 27.29
CA TYR A 387 15.67 17.32 25.84
C TYR A 387 14.28 17.14 25.21
N LEU A 388 13.54 16.10 25.58
CA LEU A 388 12.18 15.91 25.08
C LEU A 388 11.28 17.09 25.48
N ARG A 389 11.35 17.55 26.74
CA ARG A 389 10.64 18.76 27.19
C ARG A 389 11.07 20.02 26.43
N PHE A 390 12.36 20.17 26.13
CA PHE A 390 12.88 21.28 25.33
C PHE A 390 12.28 21.31 23.93
N ARG A 391 12.19 20.17 23.25
CA ARG A 391 11.58 20.08 21.89
C ARG A 391 10.15 20.60 21.85
N TRP A 392 9.39 20.46 22.93
CA TRP A 392 8.02 20.96 23.04
C TRP A 392 7.92 22.45 23.37
N ARG A 393 9.00 23.06 23.88
CA ARG A 393 9.02 24.44 24.38
C ARG A 393 9.78 25.43 23.51
N ILE A 394 10.57 24.95 22.53
CA ILE A 394 11.31 25.85 21.63
C ILE A 394 10.34 26.74 20.85
N LEU A 395 10.59 28.06 20.88
CA LEU A 395 9.69 29.01 20.22
C LEU A 395 9.84 28.93 18.69
N PRO A 396 8.76 29.13 17.92
CA PRO A 396 8.84 29.15 16.45
C PRO A 396 9.87 30.15 15.89
N ALA A 397 10.03 31.30 16.57
CA ALA A 397 11.01 32.32 16.20
C ALA A 397 12.47 31.88 16.46
N GLU A 398 12.72 31.12 17.52
CA GLU A 398 14.04 30.54 17.82
C GLU A 398 14.41 29.50 16.75
N ALA A 399 13.47 28.63 16.41
CA ALA A 399 13.66 27.60 15.38
C ALA A 399 13.99 28.20 14.00
N ASN A 400 13.33 29.30 13.60
CA ASN A 400 13.58 29.96 12.33
C ASN A 400 14.93 30.71 12.30
N CYS A 401 15.34 31.32 13.41
CA CYS A 401 16.60 32.05 13.49
C CYS A 401 17.82 31.11 13.59
N SER A 402 17.68 29.93 14.20
CA SER A 402 18.76 28.94 14.27
C SER A 402 19.04 28.22 12.94
N CYS A 403 18.09 28.28 11.99
CA CYS A 403 18.19 27.61 10.69
C CYS A 403 18.58 28.55 9.54
N THR A 404 18.73 29.85 9.78
CA THR A 404 19.10 30.82 8.74
C THR A 404 20.63 31.03 8.72
N PRO A 405 21.32 30.76 7.60
CA PRO A 405 22.71 31.17 7.45
C PRO A 405 22.73 32.69 7.28
N ARG A 406 23.13 33.43 8.33
CA ARG A 406 23.29 34.88 8.22
C ARG A 406 24.64 35.18 7.59
N ALA A 407 24.73 35.03 6.27
CA ALA A 407 25.76 35.71 5.49
C ALA A 407 25.38 37.19 5.43
N ARG A 408 26.05 38.02 6.23
CA ARG A 408 26.09 39.46 6.03
C ARG A 408 27.39 40.02 6.61
N SER A 409 28.48 39.73 5.92
CA SER A 409 29.56 40.68 5.76
C SER A 409 29.15 41.60 4.62
N SER A 410 28.85 42.86 4.92
CA SER A 410 28.64 43.90 3.92
C SER A 410 29.61 45.02 4.22
N THR A 411 30.78 44.93 3.58
CA THR A 411 31.45 46.09 3.02
C THR A 411 30.55 46.64 1.91
N SER A 412 30.13 47.89 2.07
CA SER A 412 29.41 48.65 1.06
C SER A 412 30.32 48.97 -0.11
N THR A 413 29.93 48.63 -1.33
CA THR A 413 30.16 49.51 -2.48
C THR A 413 29.05 49.27 -3.52
N THR A 414 28.35 50.34 -3.80
CA THR A 414 27.25 50.55 -4.75
C THR A 414 27.74 50.46 -6.19
N LEU A 415 26.96 49.85 -7.09
CA LEU A 415 26.79 50.29 -8.49
C LEU A 415 25.64 49.54 -9.18
N THR A 416 24.58 50.31 -9.44
CA THR A 416 23.61 50.33 -10.56
C THR A 416 23.37 49.09 -11.46
N ASN A 417 22.07 48.75 -11.55
CA ASN A 417 21.30 47.91 -12.51
C ASN A 417 21.38 48.39 -13.99
N PRO A 418 20.81 47.73 -15.06
CA PRO A 418 19.67 46.76 -15.06
C PRO A 418 19.68 45.57 -16.09
N SER A 419 18.65 44.71 -15.94
CA SER A 419 17.88 43.97 -16.98
C SER A 419 18.31 42.56 -17.45
N SER A 420 17.49 41.53 -17.13
CA SER A 420 16.78 40.62 -18.07
C SER A 420 16.26 39.31 -17.42
N GLY A 421 15.00 38.94 -17.73
CA GLY A 421 14.50 37.54 -17.77
C GLY A 421 13.70 36.97 -16.57
N PRO A 422 12.52 36.34 -16.77
CA PRO A 422 11.66 35.86 -15.68
C PRO A 422 12.11 34.47 -15.21
N HIS A 423 12.81 34.40 -14.08
CA HIS A 423 13.02 33.12 -13.41
C HIS A 423 11.82 32.77 -12.53
N ALA A 424 11.32 31.56 -12.74
CA ALA A 424 10.25 30.91 -12.02
C ALA A 424 10.37 31.13 -10.50
N SER A 425 9.33 31.71 -9.92
CA SER A 425 9.20 31.99 -8.50
C SER A 425 9.18 30.68 -7.70
N THR A 426 10.32 30.33 -7.10
CA THR A 426 10.39 29.29 -6.06
C THR A 426 9.54 29.73 -4.87
N PRO A 427 8.53 28.95 -4.43
CA PRO A 427 7.71 29.35 -3.28
C PRO A 427 8.53 29.28 -1.97
N PRO A 428 8.22 30.13 -0.97
CA PRO A 428 8.99 30.20 0.27
C PRO A 428 8.85 28.92 1.09
N PHE A 429 10.01 28.33 1.40
CA PHE A 429 10.20 27.11 2.19
C PHE A 429 9.84 27.34 3.67
N CYS A 430 8.86 26.60 4.19
CA CYS A 430 8.55 26.61 5.62
C CYS A 430 9.42 25.57 6.36
N VAL A 431 10.50 26.04 6.97
CA VAL A 431 11.48 25.26 7.77
C VAL A 431 10.84 24.48 8.92
N ARG A 432 9.59 24.77 9.27
CA ARG A 432 8.82 24.08 10.32
C ARG A 432 8.57 22.60 10.03
N CYS A 433 8.59 22.15 8.77
CA CYS A 433 7.97 20.87 8.41
C CYS A 433 8.91 19.81 7.82
N GLY A 434 10.01 20.14 7.15
CA GLY A 434 10.87 19.13 6.51
C GLY A 434 10.15 18.18 5.53
N CYS A 435 8.91 18.52 5.12
CA CYS A 435 8.09 17.77 4.17
C CYS A 435 7.97 18.58 2.85
N PRO A 436 7.80 17.93 1.68
CA PRO A 436 7.15 18.58 0.55
C PRO A 436 5.70 18.94 0.95
N GLY A 437 5.30 20.20 0.77
CA GLY A 437 3.92 20.63 0.99
C GLY A 437 3.00 20.14 -0.14
N PRO A 438 1.70 19.91 0.13
CA PRO A 438 0.76 19.56 -0.93
C PRO A 438 0.60 20.74 -1.90
N THR A 439 0.73 20.46 -3.20
CA THR A 439 0.47 21.40 -4.28
C THR A 439 -1.05 21.57 -4.40
N LEU A 440 -1.59 22.65 -3.86
CA LEU A 440 -2.94 23.10 -4.21
C LEU A 440 -2.85 23.78 -5.58
N THR A 441 -3.19 23.05 -6.63
CA THR A 441 -3.44 23.60 -7.97
C THR A 441 -4.66 24.53 -7.88
N ALA A 442 -4.43 25.82 -8.08
CA ALA A 442 -5.49 26.79 -8.26
C ALA A 442 -6.25 26.48 -9.56
N SER A 443 -7.57 26.29 -9.48
CA SER A 443 -8.48 26.27 -10.62
C SER A 443 -9.29 27.57 -10.63
N PRO A 444 -9.65 28.14 -11.79
CA PRO A 444 -10.17 29.50 -11.90
C PRO A 444 -11.68 29.61 -11.62
N ARG A 445 -12.05 30.68 -10.90
CA ARG A 445 -13.28 31.53 -10.86
C ARG A 445 -14.58 31.03 -11.54
N PRO A 446 -15.78 31.40 -11.00
CA PRO A 446 -16.41 32.67 -11.41
C PRO A 446 -17.16 33.47 -10.33
N ASN A 447 -17.46 34.72 -10.71
CA ASN A 447 -18.22 35.75 -10.01
C ASN A 447 -19.58 35.28 -9.47
N SER A 448 -19.95 35.74 -8.27
CA SER A 448 -21.35 36.03 -7.92
C SER A 448 -21.42 36.99 -6.74
N THR A 449 -21.88 38.20 -7.03
CA THR A 449 -22.44 39.18 -6.11
C THR A 449 -23.63 38.63 -5.34
N ALA A 450 -23.68 38.72 -4.00
CA ALA A 450 -24.91 38.95 -3.23
C ALA A 450 -24.66 39.19 -1.72
N ARG A 451 -24.86 40.45 -1.34
CA ARG A 451 -25.52 41.00 -0.13
C ARG A 451 -25.36 40.35 1.25
N CYS A 452 -24.86 41.21 2.15
CA CYS A 452 -25.03 41.22 3.61
C CYS A 452 -26.47 40.99 4.05
N LEU A 453 -26.64 40.32 5.20
CA LEU A 453 -27.61 40.70 6.24
C LEU A 453 -27.17 40.14 7.61
N THR A 454 -27.17 41.04 8.58
CA THR A 454 -26.89 40.91 10.02
C THR A 454 -28.12 40.44 10.81
N ALA A 455 -27.92 39.64 11.87
CA ALA A 455 -28.64 39.70 13.16
C ALA A 455 -28.11 38.57 14.07
N THR A 456 -27.44 38.84 15.20
CA THR A 456 -27.95 39.16 16.54
C THR A 456 -28.65 37.98 17.25
N THR A 457 -28.01 37.55 18.34
CA THR A 457 -28.38 36.68 19.48
C THR A 457 -29.80 36.93 20.04
N PRO A 458 -30.42 36.07 20.91
CA PRO A 458 -29.81 35.56 22.16
C PRO A 458 -30.27 34.17 22.72
N SER A 459 -29.56 33.81 23.79
CA SER A 459 -29.81 32.81 24.84
C SER A 459 -31.26 32.77 25.39
N PRO A 460 -31.66 31.66 26.05
CA PRO A 460 -32.07 31.84 27.45
C PRO A 460 -31.60 30.72 28.41
N ALA A 461 -31.51 31.13 29.67
CA ALA A 461 -31.23 30.30 30.84
C ALA A 461 -32.53 29.84 31.54
N SER A 462 -32.44 28.65 32.16
CA SER A 462 -33.00 28.24 33.47
C SER A 462 -34.51 28.38 33.77
N ARG A 463 -35.18 27.26 34.10
CA ARG A 463 -35.59 26.85 35.48
C ARG A 463 -36.66 25.73 35.49
N THR A 464 -36.41 24.74 36.36
CA THR A 464 -37.34 23.94 37.21
C THR A 464 -38.61 23.32 36.62
N ARG A 465 -38.66 21.99 36.65
CA ARG A 465 -39.46 21.24 37.65
C ARG A 465 -38.75 19.95 38.04
#